data_AF-A0A8E6KHE8-F1
#
_entry.id   AF-A0A8E6KHE8-F1
#
_cell.length_a   1.000
_cell.length_b   1.000
_cell.length_c   1.000
_cell.angle_alpha   90.00
_cell.angle_beta   90.00
_cell.angle_gamma   90.00
#
_symmetry.space_group_name_H-M   'P 1'
#
loop_
_entity.id
_entity.type
_entity.pdbx_description
1 polymer ?
#
loop_
_entity_poly.entity_id
_entity_poly.type
_entity_poly.pdbx_seq_one_letter_code
_entity_poly.pdbx_strand_id
1 'polypeptide(L)'
;MSVIKKNIPAIGLCICAFFIHSAVGQQTVQGGVIHFRGAIVEPLCDISTHAENIDLTCLREGKKQMHRIDLRQASGLPQDIQSIATVRLHYLDAQKSLAVMNIEYR
;
A
#
# COMPACT_ATOMS: atom_id res chain seq x y z
N MET A 1 -93.34 20.79 41.15
CA MET A 1 -93.08 19.70 40.18
C MET A 1 -92.39 20.35 38.99
N SER A 2 -91.17 20.01 38.58
CA SER A 2 -90.65 18.68 38.29
C SER A 2 -89.13 18.65 38.44
N VAL A 3 -88.62 17.52 38.91
CA VAL A 3 -87.21 17.28 39.28
C VAL A 3 -86.38 17.05 38.03
N ILE A 4 -85.36 17.90 37.81
CA ILE A 4 -84.36 17.70 36.75
C ILE A 4 -83.51 16.47 37.08
N LYS A 5 -83.57 15.47 36.20
CA LYS A 5 -82.91 14.18 36.30
C LYS A 5 -81.41 14.33 35.98
N LYS A 6 -80.58 14.19 37.00
CA LYS A 6 -79.10 14.22 36.94
C LYS A 6 -78.56 12.86 36.49
N ASN A 7 -78.12 12.76 35.24
CA ASN A 7 -77.35 11.61 34.75
C ASN A 7 -75.85 11.97 34.78
N ILE A 8 -75.10 11.34 35.67
CA ILE A 8 -73.63 11.37 35.69
C ILE A 8 -73.14 10.14 34.91
N PRO A 9 -72.47 10.29 33.76
CA PRO A 9 -71.63 9.22 33.25
C PRO A 9 -70.22 9.38 33.81
N ALA A 10 -69.85 8.41 34.65
CA ALA A 10 -68.47 8.11 35.00
C ALA A 10 -67.71 7.72 33.71
N ILE A 11 -67.00 8.68 33.13
CA ILE A 11 -65.99 8.45 32.09
C ILE A 11 -64.76 9.16 32.65
N GLY A 12 -63.86 8.48 33.33
CA GLY A 12 -63.17 7.32 32.77
C GLY A 12 -61.75 7.79 32.50
N LEU A 13 -60.99 7.85 33.58
CA LEU A 13 -59.56 8.05 33.70
C LEU A 13 -58.79 7.30 32.58
N CYS A 14 -58.62 7.91 31.41
CA CYS A 14 -57.98 7.22 30.27
C CYS A 14 -57.44 8.18 29.19
N ILE A 15 -56.68 9.22 29.58
CA ILE A 15 -56.08 10.16 28.59
C ILE A 15 -54.54 10.23 28.67
N CYS A 16 -53.88 9.54 29.60
CA CYS A 16 -52.41 9.65 29.75
C CYS A 16 -51.58 8.49 29.19
N ALA A 17 -52.13 7.62 28.33
CA ALA A 17 -51.44 6.38 27.90
C ALA A 17 -51.11 6.27 26.39
N PHE A 18 -51.21 7.36 25.63
CA PHE A 18 -50.67 7.46 24.27
C PHE A 18 -49.99 8.82 24.23
N PHE A 19 -48.66 9.00 24.16
CA PHE A 19 -47.70 8.37 23.26
C PHE A 19 -46.31 8.38 23.91
N ILE A 20 -45.81 7.22 24.36
CA ILE A 20 -44.38 7.06 24.64
C ILE A 20 -43.70 6.92 23.28
N HIS A 21 -43.29 8.04 22.67
CA HIS A 21 -42.46 8.00 21.46
C HIS A 21 -41.05 7.56 21.86
N SER A 22 -40.66 6.34 21.55
CA SER A 22 -39.26 5.92 21.59
C SER A 22 -38.50 6.68 20.50
N ALA A 23 -37.76 7.72 20.89
CA ALA A 23 -36.79 8.35 20.02
C ALA A 23 -35.60 7.40 19.82
N VAL A 24 -35.63 6.61 18.74
CA VAL A 24 -34.42 5.94 18.25
C VAL A 24 -33.56 7.03 17.63
N GLY A 25 -32.53 7.45 18.35
CA GLY A 25 -31.51 8.34 17.82
C GLY A 25 -30.76 7.62 16.71
N GLN A 26 -31.00 8.00 15.45
CA GLN A 26 -30.24 7.49 14.32
C GLN A 26 -28.81 8.00 14.45
N GLN A 27 -27.87 7.15 14.89
CA GLN A 27 -26.44 7.48 14.83
C GLN A 27 -26.05 7.58 13.35
N THR A 28 -26.07 8.79 12.81
CA THR A 28 -25.45 9.09 11.52
C THR A 28 -23.95 8.94 11.70
N VAL A 29 -23.43 7.73 11.48
CA VAL A 29 -21.99 7.54 11.31
C VAL A 29 -21.63 8.25 10.01
N GLN A 30 -21.04 9.43 10.11
CA GLN A 30 -20.51 10.15 8.96
C GLN A 30 -19.37 9.30 8.37
N GLY A 31 -19.69 8.58 7.30
CA GLY A 31 -18.70 7.88 6.48
C GLY A 31 -17.99 8.82 5.51
N GLY A 32 -16.82 8.42 5.04
CA GLY A 32 -16.03 9.14 4.04
C GLY A 32 -15.50 8.20 2.95
N VAL A 33 -14.83 8.78 1.95
CA VAL A 33 -14.24 8.01 0.85
C VAL A 33 -12.74 7.83 1.10
N ILE A 34 -12.27 6.58 0.99
CA ILE A 34 -10.83 6.26 1.02
C ILE A 34 -10.36 6.02 -0.40
N HIS A 35 -9.37 6.79 -0.84
CA HIS A 35 -8.73 6.60 -2.14
C HIS A 35 -7.36 5.93 -1.96
N PHE A 36 -7.24 4.69 -2.41
CA PHE A 36 -5.95 4.00 -2.50
C PHE A 36 -5.28 4.33 -3.82
N ARG A 37 -3.98 4.64 -3.78
CA ARG A 37 -3.15 4.89 -4.95
C ARG A 37 -1.85 4.13 -4.81
N GLY A 38 -1.39 3.56 -5.93
CA GLY A 38 -0.14 2.82 -6.00
C GLY A 38 0.07 2.30 -7.42
N ALA A 39 1.25 1.74 -7.65
CA ALA A 39 1.60 1.05 -8.87
C ALA A 39 2.35 -0.24 -8.51
N ILE A 40 2.17 -1.27 -9.31
CA ILE A 40 3.03 -2.45 -9.27
C ILE A 40 4.17 -2.18 -10.25
N VAL A 41 5.39 -2.10 -9.73
CA VAL A 41 6.61 -1.85 -10.51
C VAL A 41 7.48 -3.10 -10.57
N GLU A 42 8.40 -3.13 -11.52
CA GLU A 42 9.40 -4.19 -11.60
C GLU A 42 10.31 -4.14 -10.35
N PRO A 43 10.73 -5.31 -9.81
CA PRO A 43 11.62 -5.35 -8.67
C PRO A 43 13.04 -4.93 -9.06
N LEU A 44 13.86 -4.65 -8.05
CA LEU A 44 15.29 -4.51 -8.23
C LEU A 44 15.91 -5.80 -8.79
N CYS A 45 17.03 -5.67 -9.48
CA CYS A 45 17.78 -6.82 -9.99
C CYS A 45 18.28 -7.71 -8.85
N ASP A 46 18.23 -9.01 -9.04
CA ASP A 46 18.86 -10.01 -8.18
C ASP A 46 20.37 -10.07 -8.49
N ILE A 47 21.19 -10.19 -7.44
CA ILE A 47 22.65 -10.10 -7.53
C ILE A 47 23.27 -11.37 -6.97
N SER A 48 23.99 -12.12 -7.81
CA SER A 48 24.79 -13.27 -7.36
C SER A 48 26.27 -13.02 -7.60
N THR A 49 27.06 -13.09 -6.54
CA THR A 49 28.51 -12.91 -6.57
C THR A 49 29.22 -14.25 -6.64
N HIS A 50 30.14 -14.40 -7.59
CA HIS A 50 31.03 -15.54 -7.73
C HIS A 50 32.49 -15.09 -7.63
N ALA A 51 33.43 -16.04 -7.68
CA ALA A 51 34.86 -15.76 -7.49
C ALA A 51 35.42 -14.78 -8.54
N GLU A 52 34.98 -14.88 -9.79
CA GLU A 52 35.54 -14.07 -10.90
C GLU A 52 34.48 -13.22 -11.62
N ASN A 53 33.21 -13.38 -11.27
CA ASN A 53 32.12 -12.66 -11.93
C ASN A 53 30.96 -12.36 -10.98
N ILE A 54 30.14 -11.41 -11.39
CA ILE A 54 28.88 -11.04 -10.74
C ILE A 54 27.77 -11.17 -11.77
N ASP A 55 26.69 -11.85 -11.42
CA ASP A 55 25.50 -11.90 -12.25
C ASP A 55 24.43 -10.97 -11.69
N LEU A 56 23.87 -10.17 -12.59
CA LEU A 56 22.75 -9.27 -12.36
C LEU A 56 21.56 -9.81 -13.14
N THR A 57 20.57 -10.33 -12.44
CA THR A 57 19.32 -10.83 -13.05
C THR A 57 18.22 -9.80 -12.82
N CYS A 58 17.87 -9.07 -13.87
CA CYS A 58 16.83 -8.05 -13.82
C CYS A 58 15.54 -8.56 -14.45
N LEU A 59 14.40 -8.07 -13.98
CA LEU A 59 13.13 -8.24 -14.67
C LEU A 59 12.88 -7.02 -15.54
N ARG A 60 12.65 -7.23 -16.83
CA ARG A 60 12.28 -6.16 -17.77
C ARG A 60 11.22 -6.64 -18.73
N GLU A 61 10.14 -5.87 -18.82
CA GLU A 61 8.93 -6.23 -19.58
C GLU A 61 8.41 -7.61 -19.19
N GLY A 62 8.48 -7.94 -17.89
CA GLY A 62 8.08 -9.24 -17.35
C GLY A 62 8.99 -10.42 -17.69
N LYS A 63 10.15 -10.18 -18.31
CA LYS A 63 11.14 -11.23 -18.64
C LYS A 63 12.38 -11.11 -17.78
N LYS A 64 12.88 -12.24 -17.28
CA LYS A 64 14.18 -12.28 -16.59
C LYS A 64 15.29 -12.18 -17.62
N GLN A 65 16.21 -11.26 -17.40
CA GLN A 65 17.38 -11.09 -18.24
C GLN A 65 18.62 -11.04 -17.34
N MET A 66 19.65 -11.81 -17.69
CA MET A 66 20.86 -11.96 -16.91
C MET A 66 22.02 -11.23 -17.60
N HIS A 67 22.74 -10.44 -16.81
CA HIS A 67 23.96 -9.76 -17.20
C HIS A 67 25.11 -10.22 -16.34
N ARG A 68 26.18 -10.70 -16.98
CA ARG A 68 27.40 -11.13 -16.30
C ARG A 68 28.47 -10.05 -16.41
N ILE A 69 29.01 -9.65 -15.27
CA ILE A 69 30.16 -8.76 -15.16
C ILE A 69 31.36 -9.61 -14.78
N ASP A 70 32.37 -9.68 -15.65
CA ASP A 70 33.66 -10.30 -15.34
C ASP A 70 34.51 -9.29 -14.56
N LEU A 71 34.88 -9.64 -13.32
CA LEU A 71 35.65 -8.76 -12.43
C LEU A 71 37.06 -8.51 -12.95
N ARG A 72 37.68 -9.46 -13.68
CA ARG A 72 39.03 -9.25 -14.24
C ARG A 72 39.02 -8.23 -15.38
N GLN A 73 37.92 -8.20 -16.14
CA GLN A 73 37.76 -7.35 -17.32
C GLN A 73 37.00 -6.05 -17.02
N ALA A 74 36.33 -5.95 -15.87
CA ALA A 74 35.59 -4.78 -15.47
C ALA A 74 36.53 -3.57 -15.36
N SER A 75 36.38 -2.63 -16.30
CA SER A 75 37.22 -1.46 -16.44
C SER A 75 36.84 -0.31 -15.49
N GLY A 76 36.00 -0.56 -14.49
CA GLY A 76 35.40 0.46 -13.63
C GLY A 76 34.49 1.46 -14.37
N LEU A 77 34.35 1.32 -15.68
CA LEU A 77 33.46 2.12 -16.50
C LEU A 77 32.00 1.76 -16.22
N PRO A 78 31.07 2.73 -16.30
CA PRO A 78 29.66 2.46 -16.15
C PRO A 78 29.16 1.48 -17.22
N GLN A 79 28.51 0.39 -16.81
CA GLN A 79 27.82 -0.54 -17.70
C GLN A 79 26.32 -0.28 -17.60
N ASP A 80 25.69 0.03 -18.73
CA ASP A 80 24.24 0.18 -18.80
C ASP A 80 23.58 -1.20 -18.91
N ILE A 81 22.72 -1.51 -17.95
CA ILE A 81 21.99 -2.76 -17.87
C ILE A 81 20.56 -2.49 -18.35
N GLN A 82 20.34 -2.71 -19.65
CA GLN A 82 19.02 -2.71 -20.29
C GLN A 82 18.17 -1.45 -20.03
N SER A 83 18.81 -0.30 -19.83
CA SER A 83 18.11 0.93 -19.43
C SER A 83 17.29 0.80 -18.14
N ILE A 84 17.59 -0.19 -17.29
CA ILE A 84 17.03 -0.40 -15.95
C ILE A 84 17.93 0.27 -14.93
N ALA A 85 19.24 0.00 -15.04
CA ALA A 85 20.21 0.51 -14.10
C ALA A 85 21.56 0.75 -14.75
N THR A 86 22.34 1.64 -14.16
CA THR A 86 23.74 1.84 -14.49
C THR A 86 24.60 1.27 -13.38
N VAL A 87 25.53 0.38 -13.73
CA VAL A 87 26.40 -0.32 -12.77
C VAL A 87 27.81 0.23 -12.85
N ARG A 88 28.39 0.58 -11.70
CA ARG A 88 29.78 1.08 -11.59
C ARG A 88 30.54 0.25 -10.56
N LEU A 89 31.67 -0.32 -10.97
CA LEU A 89 32.56 -1.07 -10.10
C LEU A 89 33.76 -0.22 -9.72
N HIS A 90 33.97 -0.03 -8.42
CA HIS A 90 35.10 0.74 -7.89
C HIS A 90 35.99 -0.15 -7.02
N TYR A 91 37.20 -0.43 -7.49
CA TYR A 91 38.19 -1.16 -6.71
C TYR A 91 38.80 -0.27 -5.63
N LEU A 92 38.90 -0.79 -4.41
CA LEU A 92 39.44 -0.08 -3.25
C LEU A 92 40.95 -0.33 -3.04
N ASP A 93 41.52 -1.31 -3.73
CA ASP A 93 42.94 -1.65 -3.65
C ASP A 93 43.55 -1.89 -5.04
N ALA A 94 44.87 -1.73 -5.14
CA ALA A 94 45.61 -1.88 -6.39
C ALA A 94 45.66 -3.35 -6.87
N GLN A 95 45.53 -4.30 -5.94
CA GLN A 95 45.50 -5.73 -6.21
C GLN A 95 44.14 -6.21 -6.75
N LYS A 96 43.14 -5.32 -6.82
CA LYS A 96 41.74 -5.59 -7.19
C LYS A 96 41.06 -6.67 -6.34
N SER A 97 41.40 -6.77 -5.06
CA SER A 97 40.85 -7.77 -4.13
C SER A 97 39.54 -7.35 -3.47
N LEU A 98 39.30 -6.05 -3.35
CA LEU A 98 38.11 -5.46 -2.75
C LEU A 98 37.50 -4.41 -3.69
N ALA A 99 36.18 -4.44 -3.85
CA ALA A 99 35.45 -3.48 -4.67
C ALA A 99 34.09 -3.11 -4.08
N VAL A 100 33.62 -1.92 -4.45
CA VAL A 100 32.26 -1.43 -4.23
C VAL A 100 31.54 -1.41 -5.56
N MET A 101 30.42 -2.11 -5.65
CA MET A 101 29.54 -2.06 -6.83
C MET A 101 28.36 -1.13 -6.53
N ASN A 102 28.28 -0.02 -7.26
CA ASN A 102 27.15 0.89 -7.20
C ASN A 102 26.18 0.58 -8.35
N ILE A 103 24.90 0.41 -8.02
CA ILE A 103 23.82 0.17 -8.99
C ILE A 103 22.83 1.31 -8.86
N GLU A 104 22.69 2.10 -9.93
CA GLU A 104 21.80 3.24 -10.00
C GLU A 104 20.60 2.91 -10.90
N TYR A 105 19.44 2.69 -10.30
CA TYR A 105 18.19 2.35 -10.99
C TYR A 105 17.52 3.61 -11.58
N ARG A 106 16.87 3.46 -12.73
CA ARG A 106 16.12 4.53 -13.44
C ARG A 106 14.61 4.40 -13.24
#